data_AF-A0A3M2CH80-F1
#
_entry.id   AF-A0A3M2CH80-F1
#
_cell.length_a   1.000
_cell.length_b   1.000
_cell.length_c   1.000
_cell.angle_alpha   90.00
_cell.angle_beta   90.00
_cell.angle_gamma   90.00
#
_symmetry.space_group_name_H-M   'P 1'
#
loop_
_entity.id
_entity.type
_entity.pdbx_description
1 polymer ?
#
loop_
_entity_poly.entity_id
_entity_poly.type
_entity_poly.pdbx_seq_one_letter_code
_entity_poly.pdbx_strand_id
1 'polypeptide(L)'
;MTALLPPINRVRFALIVGVATLCATGVGATLAARAEGATDAATMAVAVMVLASAAPSVFAVLPGLIKDEIWGLSVLGISAARTLLAMGAMLVLIEVAGMPNAPVVHGLLAGAMILTLAEAAAAVWQLQRREAARTPTTDPDAPAGVASSARRSL
;
A
#
# COMPACT_ATOMS: atom_id res chain seq x y z
N MET A 1 -10.98 7.17 -29.42
CA MET A 1 -10.27 5.89 -29.22
C MET A 1 -9.56 5.98 -27.88
N THR A 2 -10.10 5.34 -26.85
CA THR A 2 -9.44 5.24 -25.53
C THR A 2 -8.20 4.37 -25.72
N ALA A 3 -7.01 4.96 -25.58
CA ALA A 3 -5.77 4.18 -25.57
C ALA A 3 -5.88 3.10 -24.50
N LEU A 4 -5.77 1.83 -24.90
CA LEU A 4 -5.78 0.67 -24.02
C LEU A 4 -4.55 0.78 -23.11
N LEU A 5 -4.76 1.26 -21.88
CA LEU A 5 -3.71 1.33 -20.88
C LEU A 5 -3.25 -0.08 -20.52
N PRO A 6 -1.94 -0.30 -20.30
CA PRO A 6 -1.45 -1.61 -19.91
C PRO A 6 -2.12 -2.06 -18.60
N PRO A 7 -2.50 -3.35 -18.49
CA PRO A 7 -3.18 -3.90 -17.32
C PRO A 7 -2.28 -3.79 -16.08
N ILE A 8 -2.91 -3.57 -14.93
CA ILE A 8 -2.18 -3.50 -13.65
C ILE A 8 -1.62 -4.87 -13.32
N ASN A 9 -0.32 -4.96 -13.04
CA ASN A 9 0.29 -6.18 -12.54
C ASN A 9 -0.03 -6.37 -11.04
N ARG A 10 -1.24 -6.86 -10.75
CA ARG A 10 -1.76 -7.10 -9.40
C ARG A 10 -0.92 -8.08 -8.59
N VAL A 11 -0.25 -9.03 -9.27
CA VAL A 11 0.63 -10.03 -8.63
C VAL A 11 1.87 -9.35 -8.02
N ARG A 12 2.49 -8.40 -8.73
CA ARG A 12 3.63 -7.65 -8.18
C ARG A 12 3.23 -6.83 -6.96
N PHE A 13 2.07 -6.19 -7.00
CA PHE A 13 1.53 -5.50 -5.83
C PHE A 13 1.35 -6.45 -4.64
N ALA A 14 0.69 -7.59 -4.87
CA ALA A 14 0.47 -8.62 -3.86
C ALA A 14 1.78 -9.08 -3.21
N LEU A 15 2.81 -9.34 -4.02
CA LEU A 15 4.11 -9.80 -3.53
C LEU A 15 4.79 -8.72 -2.68
N ILE A 16 4.78 -7.45 -3.11
CA ILE A 16 5.38 -6.36 -2.33
C ILE A 16 4.67 -6.20 -0.99
N VAL A 17 3.34 -6.15 -1.00
CA VAL A 17 2.54 -6.01 0.23
C VAL A 17 2.69 -7.23 1.14
N GLY A 18 2.73 -8.44 0.56
CA GLY A 18 2.95 -9.68 1.30
C GLY A 18 4.32 -9.71 1.99
N VAL A 19 5.38 -9.36 1.28
CA VAL A 19 6.73 -9.27 1.86
C VAL A 19 6.79 -8.18 2.92
N ALA A 20 6.23 -6.99 2.65
CA ALA A 20 6.16 -5.91 3.63
C ALA A 20 5.40 -6.31 4.90
N THR A 21 4.31 -7.07 4.75
CA THR A 21 3.56 -7.63 5.88
C THR A 21 4.43 -8.57 6.70
N LEU A 22 5.11 -9.53 6.07
CA LEU A 22 5.97 -10.47 6.78
C LEU A 22 7.10 -9.75 7.52
N CYS A 23 7.72 -8.75 6.89
CA CYS A 23 8.73 -7.91 7.53
C CYS A 23 8.16 -7.12 8.71
N ALA A 24 6.99 -6.47 8.54
CA ALA A 24 6.34 -5.71 9.61
C ALA A 24 5.93 -6.61 10.79
N THR A 25 5.43 -7.82 10.52
CA THR A 25 5.13 -8.82 11.57
C THR A 25 6.40 -9.24 12.29
N GLY A 26 7.49 -9.51 11.56
CA GLY A 26 8.77 -9.88 12.16
C GLY A 26 9.36 -8.77 13.03
N VAL A 27 9.35 -7.53 12.55
CA VAL A 27 9.82 -6.36 13.32
C VAL A 27 8.91 -6.12 14.54
N GLY A 28 7.59 -6.15 14.36
CA GLY A 28 6.64 -5.98 15.47
C GLY A 28 6.80 -7.07 16.54
N ALA A 29 6.95 -8.33 16.14
CA ALA A 29 7.14 -9.45 17.05
C ALA A 29 8.49 -9.39 17.78
N THR A 30 9.58 -9.03 17.08
CA THR A 30 10.90 -8.89 17.70
C THR A 30 10.97 -7.72 18.68
N LEU A 31 10.36 -6.58 18.35
CA LEU A 31 10.25 -5.45 19.27
C LEU A 31 9.38 -5.77 20.48
N ALA A 32 8.25 -6.46 20.27
CA ALA A 32 7.40 -6.91 21.36
C ALA A 32 8.12 -7.92 22.27
N ALA A 33 8.87 -8.88 21.72
CA ALA A 33 9.63 -9.86 22.50
C ALA A 33 10.79 -9.24 23.32
N ARG A 34 11.29 -8.06 22.93
CA ARG A 34 12.35 -7.34 23.66
C ARG A 34 11.82 -6.28 24.63
N ALA A 35 10.50 -6.12 24.69
CA ALA A 35 9.87 -5.22 25.65
C ALA A 35 9.90 -5.85 27.04
N GLU A 36 10.42 -5.13 28.05
CA GLU A 36 10.29 -5.57 29.44
C GLU A 36 8.80 -5.70 29.80
N GLY A 37 8.43 -6.82 30.41
CA GLY A 37 7.04 -7.14 30.76
C GLY A 37 6.21 -7.77 29.63
N ALA A 38 6.81 -8.11 28.49
CA ALA A 38 6.12 -8.83 27.42
C ALA A 38 5.75 -10.25 27.87
N THR A 39 4.44 -10.50 27.96
CA THR A 39 3.90 -11.85 28.04
C THR A 39 3.76 -12.43 26.63
N ASP A 40 3.85 -13.76 26.49
CA ASP A 40 3.64 -14.45 25.21
C ASP A 40 2.33 -14.02 24.51
N ALA A 41 1.32 -13.66 25.30
CA ALA A 41 0.03 -13.16 24.83
C ALA A 41 0.12 -11.82 24.08
N ALA A 42 0.99 -10.90 24.53
CA ALA A 42 1.15 -9.59 23.90
C ALA A 42 1.85 -9.69 22.53
N THR A 43 2.87 -10.54 22.45
CA THR A 43 3.60 -10.85 21.21
C THR A 43 2.67 -11.53 20.19
N MET A 44 1.83 -12.47 20.66
CA MET A 44 0.81 -13.11 19.83
C MET A 44 -0.25 -12.10 19.34
N ALA A 45 -0.70 -11.18 20.20
CA ALA A 45 -1.69 -10.17 19.82
C ALA A 45 -1.16 -9.24 18.71
N VAL A 46 0.11 -8.81 18.81
CA VAL A 46 0.76 -8.02 17.75
C VAL A 46 0.86 -8.83 16.46
N ALA A 47 1.32 -10.08 16.52
CA ALA A 47 1.46 -10.91 15.33
C ALA A 47 0.11 -11.18 14.64
N VAL A 48 -0.91 -11.56 15.41
CA VAL A 48 -2.28 -11.79 14.91
C VAL A 48 -2.83 -10.53 14.27
N MET A 49 -2.59 -9.38 14.88
CA MET A 49 -3.13 -8.15 14.36
C MET A 49 -2.43 -7.66 13.09
N VAL A 50 -1.10 -7.73 13.03
CA VAL A 50 -0.38 -7.37 11.80
C VAL A 50 -0.77 -8.33 10.67
N LEU A 51 -0.96 -9.61 10.95
CA LEU A 51 -1.51 -10.57 9.98
C LEU A 51 -2.95 -10.25 9.58
N ALA A 52 -3.84 -9.94 10.53
CA ALA A 52 -5.22 -9.56 10.26
C ALA A 52 -5.29 -8.27 9.42
N SER A 53 -4.36 -7.35 9.63
CA SER A 53 -4.21 -6.12 8.87
C SER A 53 -3.89 -6.41 7.39
N ALA A 54 -3.29 -7.55 7.07
CA ALA A 54 -2.96 -7.93 5.70
C ALA A 54 -4.12 -8.61 4.94
N ALA A 55 -5.15 -9.11 5.63
CA ALA A 55 -6.31 -9.74 5.00
C ALA A 55 -7.06 -8.82 4.00
N PRO A 56 -7.29 -7.53 4.30
CA PRO A 56 -7.82 -6.56 3.34
C PRO A 56 -7.05 -6.48 2.01
N SER A 57 -5.72 -6.67 2.03
CA SER A 57 -4.87 -6.60 0.84
C SER A 57 -5.15 -7.73 -0.16
N VAL A 58 -5.70 -8.86 0.30
CA VAL A 58 -6.10 -9.98 -0.57
C VAL A 58 -7.18 -9.53 -1.56
N PHE A 59 -8.10 -8.65 -1.14
CA PHE A 59 -9.15 -8.10 -2.01
C PHE A 59 -8.60 -7.26 -3.16
N ALA A 60 -7.48 -6.56 -2.96
CA ALA A 60 -6.83 -5.78 -4.01
C ALA A 60 -6.18 -6.66 -5.11
N VAL A 61 -5.97 -7.94 -4.82
CA VAL A 61 -5.26 -8.89 -5.70
C VAL A 61 -6.22 -9.78 -6.46
N LEU A 62 -7.42 -10.04 -5.93
CA LEU A 62 -8.44 -10.88 -6.57
C LEU A 62 -8.82 -10.31 -7.96
N PRO A 63 -8.49 -11.02 -9.05
CA PRO A 63 -8.90 -10.61 -10.39
C PRO A 63 -10.44 -10.70 -10.50
N GLY A 64 -11.06 -9.70 -11.12
CA GLY A 64 -12.50 -9.66 -11.36
C GLY A 64 -13.36 -8.99 -10.29
N LEU A 65 -12.85 -8.81 -9.06
CA LEU A 65 -13.63 -8.15 -7.99
C LEU A 65 -13.63 -6.62 -8.11
N ILE A 66 -12.51 -6.06 -8.56
CA ILE A 66 -12.27 -4.61 -8.64
C ILE A 66 -11.86 -4.27 -10.08
N LYS A 67 -12.56 -3.32 -10.71
CA LYS A 67 -12.21 -2.80 -12.05
C LYS A 67 -10.92 -1.98 -11.97
N ASP A 68 -10.13 -1.97 -13.03
CA ASP A 68 -8.84 -1.26 -13.09
C ASP A 68 -8.94 0.26 -12.87
N GLU A 69 -10.13 0.82 -13.12
CA GLU A 69 -10.47 2.24 -12.95
C GLU A 69 -10.56 2.63 -11.46
N ILE A 70 -11.11 1.74 -10.64
CA ILE A 70 -11.35 1.97 -9.20
C ILE A 70 -10.28 1.32 -8.31
N TRP A 71 -9.34 0.58 -8.89
CA TRP A 71 -8.32 -0.15 -8.15
C TRP A 71 -7.51 0.74 -7.19
N GLY A 72 -7.09 1.92 -7.65
CA GLY A 72 -6.38 2.88 -6.78
C GLY A 72 -7.23 3.38 -5.60
N LEU A 73 -8.52 3.63 -5.84
CA LEU A 73 -9.47 4.04 -4.78
C LEU A 73 -9.69 2.91 -3.78
N SER A 74 -9.77 1.66 -4.25
CA SER A 74 -9.92 0.49 -3.39
C SER A 74 -8.68 0.26 -2.52
N VAL A 75 -7.47 0.40 -3.06
CA VAL A 75 -6.22 0.31 -2.28
C VAL A 75 -6.19 1.39 -1.20
N LEU A 76 -6.60 2.62 -1.52
CA LEU A 76 -6.67 3.72 -0.56
C LEU A 76 -7.69 3.45 0.55
N GLY A 77 -8.87 2.94 0.20
CA GLY A 77 -9.89 2.53 1.18
C GLY A 77 -9.43 1.39 2.08
N ILE A 78 -8.74 0.39 1.52
CA ILE A 78 -8.13 -0.71 2.27
C ILE A 78 -7.07 -0.18 3.25
N SER A 79 -6.20 0.72 2.79
CA SER A 79 -5.20 1.34 3.65
C SER A 79 -5.85 2.10 4.80
N ALA A 80 -6.90 2.89 4.54
CA ALA A 80 -7.62 3.63 5.58
C ALA A 80 -8.28 2.71 6.60
N ALA A 81 -8.93 1.63 6.14
CA ALA A 81 -9.51 0.62 7.02
C ALA A 81 -8.45 -0.05 7.91
N ARG A 82 -7.25 -0.29 7.37
CA ARG A 82 -6.12 -0.83 8.14
C ARG A 82 -5.65 0.12 9.22
N THR A 83 -5.52 1.40 8.91
CA THR A 83 -5.13 2.42 9.91
C THR A 83 -6.17 2.48 11.04
N LEU A 84 -7.46 2.43 10.70
CA LEU A 84 -8.54 2.39 11.69
C LEU A 84 -8.50 1.12 12.56
N LEU A 85 -8.21 -0.05 11.97
CA LEU A 85 -8.01 -1.28 12.73
C LEU A 85 -6.83 -1.19 13.70
N ALA A 86 -5.69 -0.65 13.24
CA ALA A 86 -4.52 -0.45 14.08
C ALA A 86 -4.83 0.52 15.24
N MET A 87 -5.49 1.64 14.97
CA MET A 87 -5.92 2.59 16.00
C MET A 87 -6.91 1.98 16.99
N GLY A 88 -7.93 1.27 16.49
CA GLY A 88 -8.94 0.63 17.33
C GLY A 88 -8.33 -0.38 18.27
N ALA A 89 -7.34 -1.13 17.81
CA ALA A 89 -6.68 -2.10 18.66
C ALA A 89 -5.63 -1.53 19.60
N MET A 90 -5.00 -0.41 19.25
CA MET A 90 -4.25 0.38 20.24
C MET A 90 -5.17 0.80 21.39
N LEU A 91 -6.37 1.31 21.08
CA LEU A 91 -7.35 1.67 22.10
C LEU A 91 -7.74 0.45 22.95
N VAL A 92 -8.01 -0.70 22.33
CA VAL A 92 -8.32 -1.93 23.07
C VAL A 92 -7.15 -2.36 23.97
N LEU A 93 -5.90 -2.29 23.49
CA LEU A 93 -4.72 -2.65 24.30
C LEU A 93 -4.52 -1.68 25.48
N ILE A 94 -4.79 -0.39 25.29
CA ILE A 94 -4.66 0.62 26.36
C ILE A 94 -5.78 0.45 27.38
N GLU A 95 -7.03 0.41 26.93
CA GLU A 95 -8.22 0.46 27.79
C GLU A 95 -8.54 -0.89 28.43
N VAL A 96 -8.49 -1.97 27.66
CA VAL A 96 -8.92 -3.30 28.13
C VAL A 96 -7.78 -4.03 28.82
N ALA A 97 -6.56 -3.92 28.28
CA ALA A 97 -5.43 -4.65 28.84
C ALA A 97 -4.67 -3.86 29.94
N GLY A 98 -5.05 -2.61 30.20
CA GLY A 98 -4.45 -1.79 31.26
C GLY A 98 -2.95 -1.60 31.08
N MET A 99 -2.49 -1.55 29.82
CA MET A 99 -1.08 -1.48 29.44
C MET A 99 -0.73 -0.10 28.85
N PRO A 100 -0.77 0.99 29.65
CA PRO A 100 -0.64 2.35 29.15
C PRO A 100 0.75 2.69 28.58
N ASN A 101 1.80 1.94 28.96
CA ASN A 101 3.18 2.19 28.53
C ASN A 101 3.79 1.02 27.73
N ALA A 102 2.97 0.13 27.16
CA ALA A 102 3.53 -1.08 26.56
C ALA A 102 4.28 -0.74 25.26
N PRO A 103 5.56 -1.14 25.13
CA PRO A 103 6.31 -1.09 23.87
C PRO A 103 5.60 -1.84 22.73
N VAL A 104 4.63 -2.70 23.07
CA VAL A 104 3.63 -3.31 22.19
C VAL A 104 2.90 -2.28 21.33
N VAL A 105 2.45 -1.16 21.92
CA VAL A 105 1.77 -0.06 21.20
C VAL A 105 2.73 0.57 20.19
N HIS A 106 3.98 0.79 20.58
CA HIS A 106 5.01 1.35 19.70
C HIS A 106 5.38 0.39 18.56
N GLY A 107 5.50 -0.91 18.86
CA GLY A 107 5.73 -1.95 17.85
C GLY A 107 4.56 -2.06 16.87
N LEU A 108 3.33 -1.89 17.35
CA LEU A 108 2.14 -1.86 16.52
C LEU A 108 2.12 -0.66 15.57
N LEU A 109 2.42 0.53 16.11
CA LEU A 109 2.49 1.77 15.32
C LEU A 109 3.55 1.65 14.24
N ALA A 110 4.75 1.20 14.63
CA ALA A 110 5.88 1.04 13.73
C ALA A 110 5.56 0.03 12.63
N GLY A 111 4.97 -1.12 12.98
CA GLY A 111 4.53 -2.13 12.02
C GLY A 111 3.50 -1.57 11.03
N ALA A 112 2.47 -0.89 11.54
CA ALA A 112 1.45 -0.26 10.70
C ALA A 112 2.04 0.80 9.77
N MET A 113 2.91 1.68 10.27
CA MET A 113 3.57 2.72 9.47
C MET A 113 4.43 2.14 8.36
N ILE A 114 5.24 1.13 8.64
CA ILE A 114 6.08 0.46 7.63
C ILE A 114 5.21 -0.10 6.50
N LEU A 115 4.10 -0.76 6.88
CA LEU A 115 3.19 -1.40 5.94
C LEU A 115 2.48 -0.35 5.05
N THR A 116 2.01 0.76 5.65
CA THR A 116 1.45 1.89 4.91
C THR A 116 2.47 2.55 3.98
N LEU A 117 3.71 2.72 4.42
CA LEU A 117 4.78 3.31 3.59
C LEU A 117 5.09 2.43 2.38
N ALA A 118 5.15 1.11 2.58
CA ALA A 118 5.38 0.14 1.51
C ALA A 118 4.23 0.14 0.49
N GLU A 119 2.98 0.22 0.94
CA GLU A 119 1.82 0.32 0.05
C GLU A 119 1.82 1.63 -0.73
N ALA A 120 2.09 2.76 -0.07
CA ALA A 120 2.18 4.06 -0.72
C ALA A 120 3.27 4.05 -1.81
N ALA A 121 4.45 3.52 -1.50
CA ALA A 121 5.54 3.38 -2.47
C ALA A 121 5.16 2.48 -3.65
N ALA A 122 4.51 1.34 -3.39
CA ALA A 122 4.05 0.43 -4.44
C ALA A 122 2.97 1.05 -5.33
N ALA A 123 2.05 1.84 -4.74
CA ALA A 123 1.01 2.56 -5.46
C ALA A 123 1.59 3.67 -6.34
N VAL A 124 2.50 4.49 -5.79
CA VAL A 124 3.20 5.55 -6.53
C VAL A 124 4.00 4.96 -7.70
N TRP A 125 4.73 3.88 -7.48
CA TRP A 125 5.51 3.23 -8.52
C TRP A 125 4.63 2.72 -9.68
N GLN A 126 3.45 2.18 -9.38
CA GLN A 126 2.51 1.76 -10.41
C GLN A 126 1.86 2.92 -11.15
N LEU A 127 1.57 4.02 -10.45
CA LEU A 127 1.05 5.23 -11.06
C LEU A 127 2.07 5.84 -12.03
N GLN A 128 3.33 5.99 -11.59
CA GLN A 128 4.42 6.49 -12.44
C GLN A 128 4.62 5.63 -13.70
N ARG A 129 4.53 4.30 -13.58
CA ARG A 129 4.59 3.40 -14.75
C ARG A 129 3.43 3.62 -15.73
N ARG A 130 2.22 3.86 -15.21
CA ARG A 130 1.05 4.16 -16.05
C ARG A 130 1.16 5.52 -16.73
N GLU A 131 1.70 6.52 -16.04
CA GLU A 131 1.96 7.84 -16.61
C GLU A 131 3.04 7.80 -17.69
N ALA A 132 4.15 7.10 -17.44
CA ALA A 132 5.21 6.91 -18.44
C ALA A 132 4.71 6.19 -19.71
N ALA A 133 3.74 5.28 -19.58
CA ALA A 133 3.10 4.64 -20.73
C ALA A 133 2.06 5.53 -21.44
N ARG A 134 1.58 6.59 -20.78
CA ARG A 134 0.64 7.58 -21.37
C ARG A 134 1.36 8.67 -22.14
N THR A 135 2.58 9.03 -21.75
CA THR A 135 3.35 10.05 -22.47
C THR A 135 3.66 9.49 -23.87
N PRO A 136 3.06 10.04 -24.94
CA PRO A 136 3.52 9.70 -26.28
C PRO A 136 4.97 10.15 -26.30
N THR A 137 5.89 9.24 -26.60
CA THR A 137 7.25 9.61 -27.02
C THR A 137 7.07 10.73 -28.02
N THR A 138 7.40 11.95 -27.59
CA THR A 138 7.47 13.09 -28.49
C THR A 138 8.63 12.72 -29.37
N ASP A 139 8.30 12.20 -30.54
CA ASP A 139 9.26 11.67 -31.49
C ASP A 139 10.28 12.79 -31.76
N PRO A 140 11.52 12.68 -31.27
CA PRO A 140 12.51 13.74 -31.45
C PRO A 140 12.87 13.91 -32.92
N ASP A 141 12.49 12.93 -33.76
CA ASP A 141 12.65 12.95 -35.21
C ASP A 141 11.39 13.41 -35.96
N ALA A 142 10.32 13.83 -35.28
CA ALA A 142 9.19 14.45 -35.96
C ALA A 142 9.67 15.77 -36.61
N PRO A 143 9.69 15.87 -37.96
CA PRO A 143 10.28 17.01 -38.62
C PRO A 143 9.53 18.28 -38.21
N ALA A 144 10.25 19.23 -37.62
CA ALA A 144 9.77 20.54 -37.16
C ALA A 144 9.17 21.45 -38.27
N GLY A 145 8.95 20.92 -39.48
CA GLY A 145 8.76 21.68 -40.70
C GLY A 145 7.36 21.69 -41.33
N VAL A 146 6.37 20.92 -40.86
CA VAL A 146 5.11 20.77 -41.63
C VAL A 146 4.01 21.77 -41.24
N ALA A 147 4.14 22.51 -40.13
CA ALA A 147 3.07 23.41 -39.66
C ALA A 147 3.03 24.80 -40.36
N SER A 148 3.97 25.12 -41.26
CA SER A 148 4.09 26.48 -41.82
C SER A 148 3.43 26.69 -43.19
N SER A 149 3.04 25.66 -43.95
CA SER A 149 2.63 25.84 -45.35
C SER A 149 1.13 26.12 -45.56
N ALA A 150 0.26 25.85 -44.57
CA ALA A 150 -1.18 25.97 -44.74
C ALA A 150 -1.78 27.35 -44.40
N ARG A 151 -0.98 28.33 -43.94
CA ARG A 151 -1.48 29.65 -43.48
C ARG A 151 -1.33 30.79 -44.48
N ARG A 152 -0.91 30.52 -45.72
CA ARG A 152 -0.57 31.55 -46.72
C ARG A 152 -1.52 31.60 -47.93
N SER A 153 -2.77 31.23 -47.75
CA SER A 153 -3.80 31.32 -48.79
C SER A 153 -5.17 31.73 -48.24
N LEU A 154 -5.23 32.88 -47.58
CA LEU A 154 -6.42 33.73 -47.40
C LEU A 154 -5.93 35.18 -47.35
#